data_AF-A5B212-F1
#
_entry.id   AF-A5B212-F1
#
_cell.length_a   1.000
_cell.length_b   1.000
_cell.length_c   1.000
_cell.angle_alpha   90.00
_cell.angle_beta   90.00
_cell.angle_gamma   90.00
#
_symmetry.space_group_name_H-M   'P 1'
#
loop_
_entity.id
_entity.type
_entity.pdbx_description
1 polymer ?
#
loop_
_entity_poly.entity_id
_entity_poly.type
_entity_poly.pdbx_seq_one_letter_code
_entity_poly.pdbx_strand_id
1 'polypeptide(L)'
;MEVPRPFLIVFLISIANPFCSCLSLQPSLNSFTPYWNSSVKDHITGVANDPFTVNWMKRIRREIHENPELAYEEFATSAVIRRELEELGVGYRWPVARTGVVATIGSGSPPFVALRADMDALPIQQLRRIIRK
;
A
#
# COMPACT_ATOMS: atom_id res chain seq x y z
N MET A 1 3.08 -26.96 -10.86
CA MET A 1 3.75 -25.96 -11.71
C MET A 1 2.77 -25.59 -12.79
N GLU A 2 1.87 -24.65 -12.51
CA GLU A 2 0.87 -24.15 -13.47
C GLU A 2 0.71 -22.65 -13.25
N VAL A 3 1.32 -21.88 -14.15
CA VAL A 3 0.91 -20.53 -14.57
C VAL A 3 0.52 -20.72 -16.03
N PRO A 4 -0.64 -20.26 -16.51
CA PRO A 4 -0.85 -18.84 -16.81
C PRO A 4 -2.34 -18.41 -16.64
N ARG A 5 -2.83 -17.17 -16.80
CA ARG A 5 -2.63 -16.15 -17.85
C ARG A 5 -3.02 -14.75 -17.37
N PRO A 6 -2.35 -13.68 -17.84
CA PRO A 6 -2.77 -12.29 -17.69
C PRO A 6 -3.63 -11.86 -18.88
N PHE A 7 -4.79 -11.24 -18.63
CA PHE A 7 -5.57 -10.51 -19.63
C PHE A 7 -6.07 -9.23 -18.96
N LEU A 8 -5.57 -8.05 -19.29
CA LEU A 8 -5.64 -7.28 -20.54
C LEU A 8 -6.55 -6.09 -20.27
N ILE A 9 -5.91 -4.93 -20.32
CA ILE A 9 -6.45 -3.57 -20.28
C ILE A 9 -7.67 -3.46 -21.20
N VAL A 10 -8.83 -3.04 -20.66
CA VAL A 10 -9.97 -2.64 -21.49
C VAL A 10 -9.99 -1.11 -21.55
N PHE A 11 -9.57 -0.60 -22.71
CA PHE A 11 -9.77 0.78 -23.13
C PHE A 11 -11.26 1.07 -23.33
N LEU A 12 -11.69 2.24 -22.85
CA LEU A 12 -12.98 2.85 -23.10
C LEU A 12 -13.18 3.10 -24.60
N ILE A 13 -14.27 2.61 -25.18
CA ILE A 13 -14.89 3.22 -26.37
C ILE A 13 -16.38 3.41 -26.09
N SER A 14 -16.74 4.69 -26.01
CA SER A 14 -18.11 5.20 -26.01
C SER A 14 -18.69 5.10 -27.41
N ILE A 15 -19.84 4.45 -27.58
CA ILE A 15 -20.72 4.63 -28.75
C ILE A 15 -22.14 4.78 -28.24
N ALA A 16 -22.69 5.97 -28.46
CA ALA A 16 -24.08 6.31 -28.21
C ALA A 16 -24.98 5.69 -29.28
N ASN A 17 -26.11 5.08 -28.89
CA ASN A 17 -27.42 5.48 -29.44
C ASN A 17 -28.61 4.92 -28.62
N PRO A 18 -29.77 5.61 -28.66
CA PRO A 18 -30.87 5.51 -27.72
C PRO A 18 -31.95 4.51 -28.19
N PHE A 19 -32.98 4.33 -27.34
CA PHE A 19 -34.19 3.51 -27.47
C PHE A 19 -34.15 2.15 -26.77
N CYS A 20 -34.51 2.15 -25.49
CA CYS A 20 -35.52 1.21 -24.99
C CYS A 20 -36.18 1.79 -23.73
N SER A 21 -37.49 1.96 -23.80
CA SER A 21 -38.35 2.51 -22.76
C SER A 21 -38.83 1.43 -21.79
N CYS A 22 -39.11 1.87 -20.56
CA CYS A 22 -40.00 1.28 -19.55
C CYS A 22 -39.40 0.46 -18.37
N LEU A 23 -39.73 1.00 -17.18
CA LEU A 23 -40.00 0.37 -15.89
C LEU A 23 -38.83 -0.27 -15.11
N SER A 24 -38.21 0.51 -14.23
CA SER A 24 -38.61 0.58 -12.81
C SER A 24 -37.57 1.41 -12.03
N LEU A 25 -38.02 2.50 -11.42
CA LEU A 25 -37.24 3.23 -10.43
C LEU A 25 -36.78 2.29 -9.32
N GLN A 26 -35.47 2.04 -9.24
CA GLN A 26 -34.72 2.08 -7.98
C GLN A 26 -33.28 2.49 -8.31
N PRO A 27 -32.88 3.76 -8.11
CA PRO A 27 -31.48 4.01 -7.86
C PRO A 27 -31.25 3.47 -6.45
N SER A 28 -30.80 2.23 -6.30
CA SER A 28 -30.08 1.88 -5.09
C SER A 28 -28.74 2.62 -5.17
N LEU A 29 -28.80 3.90 -4.88
CA LEU A 29 -27.74 4.66 -4.25
C LEU A 29 -27.28 3.80 -3.06
N ASN A 30 -26.33 2.90 -3.31
CA ASN A 30 -25.43 2.50 -2.25
C ASN A 30 -24.63 3.76 -1.97
N SER A 31 -25.20 4.58 -1.10
CA SER A 31 -24.52 5.64 -0.42
C SER A 31 -23.34 4.96 0.29
N PHE A 32 -22.18 5.01 -0.36
CA PHE A 32 -20.90 4.83 0.29
C PHE A 32 -20.79 6.02 1.25
N THR A 33 -21.53 5.97 2.36
CA THR A 33 -21.30 6.85 3.48
C THR A 33 -20.05 6.30 4.13
N PRO A 34 -18.93 7.04 4.15
CA PRO A 34 -17.82 6.68 5.00
C PRO A 34 -18.22 7.10 6.41
N TYR A 35 -19.17 6.39 7.02
CA TYR A 35 -19.51 6.58 8.42
C TYR A 35 -18.39 5.95 9.24
N TRP A 36 -17.24 6.61 9.26
CA TRP A 36 -16.19 6.35 10.25
C TRP A 36 -16.83 6.57 11.62
N ASN A 37 -17.06 5.50 12.36
CA ASN A 37 -17.46 5.65 13.75
C ASN A 37 -16.27 6.28 14.51
N SER A 38 -16.57 7.13 15.51
CA SER A 38 -15.54 7.71 16.38
C SER A 38 -14.68 6.61 17.01
N SER A 39 -15.30 5.50 17.39
CA SER A 39 -14.65 4.35 18.02
C SER A 39 -13.51 3.72 17.21
N VAL A 40 -13.65 3.53 15.89
CA VAL A 40 -12.57 2.95 15.05
C VAL A 40 -11.47 3.98 14.84
N LYS A 41 -11.82 5.27 14.67
CA LYS A 41 -10.81 6.33 14.60
C LYS A 41 -9.97 6.39 15.87
N ASP A 42 -10.62 6.31 17.02
CA ASP A 42 -9.95 6.30 18.33
C ASP A 42 -9.09 5.05 18.50
N HIS A 43 -9.56 3.89 18.03
CA HIS A 43 -8.79 2.65 18.04
C HIS A 43 -7.55 2.72 17.15
N ILE A 44 -7.67 3.16 15.90
CA ILE A 44 -6.54 3.33 14.98
C ILE A 44 -5.55 4.33 15.57
N THR A 45 -6.05 5.44 16.10
CA THR A 45 -5.21 6.46 16.75
C THR A 45 -4.50 5.89 17.98
N GLY A 46 -5.19 5.07 18.77
CA GLY A 46 -4.61 4.38 19.92
C GLY A 46 -3.48 3.43 19.52
N VAL A 47 -3.71 2.57 18.54
CA VAL A 47 -2.71 1.64 18.01
C VAL A 47 -1.53 2.40 17.37
N ALA A 48 -1.79 3.47 16.63
CA ALA A 48 -0.75 4.26 15.99
C ALA A 48 0.16 4.99 17.00
N ASN A 49 -0.37 5.35 18.17
CA ASN A 49 0.37 6.03 19.23
C ASN A 49 0.91 5.08 20.31
N ASP A 50 0.65 3.78 20.20
CA ASP A 50 1.20 2.78 21.11
C ASP A 50 2.74 2.85 21.12
N PRO A 51 3.40 2.91 22.30
CA PRO A 51 4.85 3.05 22.39
C PRO A 51 5.63 1.95 21.65
N PHE A 52 5.13 0.72 21.64
CA PHE A 52 5.77 -0.37 20.91
C PHE A 52 5.72 -0.10 19.40
N THR A 53 4.54 0.24 18.87
CA THR A 53 4.34 0.55 17.44
C THR A 53 5.19 1.74 17.01
N VAL A 54 5.21 2.82 17.79
CA VAL A 54 6.01 4.02 17.48
C VAL A 54 7.51 3.72 17.47
N ASN A 55 7.99 2.92 18.43
CA ASN A 55 9.41 2.57 18.49
C ASN A 55 9.81 1.62 17.36
N TRP A 56 8.94 0.68 17.01
CA TRP A 56 9.10 -0.20 15.85
C TRP A 56 9.20 0.62 14.55
N MET A 57 8.27 1.54 14.28
CA MET A 57 8.32 2.41 13.10
C MET A 57 9.58 3.27 13.04
N LYS A 58 10.02 3.82 14.19
CA LYS A 58 11.27 4.60 14.27
C LYS A 58 12.51 3.75 13.95
N ARG A 59 12.55 2.50 14.42
CA ARG A 59 13.65 1.56 14.14
C ARG A 59 13.74 1.29 12.64
N ILE A 60 12.64 0.89 12.01
CA ILE A 60 12.59 0.59 10.56
C ILE A 60 12.97 1.82 9.73
N ARG A 61 12.40 2.98 10.07
CA ARG A 61 12.76 4.23 9.40
C ARG A 61 14.27 4.49 9.47
N ARG A 62 14.90 4.30 10.64
CA ARG A 62 16.34 4.54 10.81
C ARG A 62 17.17 3.54 9.98
N GLU A 63 16.81 2.27 10.00
CA GLU A 63 17.48 1.23 9.22
C GLU A 63 17.46 1.55 7.71
N ILE A 64 16.29 1.92 7.17
CA ILE A 64 16.17 2.31 5.75
C ILE A 64 16.92 3.63 5.48
N HIS A 65 16.84 4.61 6.38
CA HIS A 65 17.48 5.92 6.21
C HIS A 65 19.01 5.86 6.29
N GLU A 66 19.57 4.86 6.99
CA GLU A 66 21.02 4.66 7.10
C GLU A 66 21.63 4.07 5.82
N ASN A 67 20.84 3.34 5.02
CA ASN A 67 21.26 2.77 3.75
C ASN A 67 20.31 3.17 2.60
N PRO A 68 20.33 4.45 2.17
CA PRO A 68 19.51 4.91 1.06
C PRO A 68 19.97 4.27 -0.26
N GLU A 69 19.05 3.60 -0.96
CA GLU A 69 19.29 2.95 -2.25
C GLU A 69 18.58 3.70 -3.38
N LEU A 70 19.13 3.66 -4.60
CA LEU A 70 18.55 4.33 -5.77
C LEU A 70 17.39 3.54 -6.38
N ALA A 71 16.64 4.21 -7.25
CA ALA A 71 15.55 3.62 -8.01
C ALA A 71 15.97 2.31 -8.70
N TYR A 72 15.20 1.24 -8.46
CA TYR A 72 15.40 -0.13 -8.96
C TYR A 72 16.62 -0.89 -8.41
N GLU A 73 17.30 -0.34 -7.42
CA GLU A 73 18.46 -0.92 -6.75
C GLU A 73 18.22 -1.14 -5.25
N GLU A 74 16.97 -1.05 -4.80
CA GLU A 74 16.53 -1.09 -3.40
C GLU A 74 16.49 -2.52 -2.83
N PHE A 75 17.56 -3.30 -3.03
CA PHE A 75 17.59 -4.70 -2.62
C PHE A 75 17.57 -4.87 -1.10
N ALA A 76 18.32 -4.03 -0.36
CA ALA A 76 18.33 -4.07 1.10
C ALA A 76 17.01 -3.56 1.68
N THR A 77 16.47 -2.47 1.14
CA THR A 77 15.19 -1.88 1.58
C THR A 77 14.04 -2.86 1.33
N SER A 78 14.01 -3.49 0.15
CA SER A 78 13.06 -4.56 -0.17
C SER A 78 13.19 -5.75 0.78
N ALA A 79 14.41 -6.12 1.18
CA ALA A 79 14.64 -7.19 2.16
C ALA A 79 14.11 -6.84 3.56
N VAL A 80 14.29 -5.60 4.02
CA VAL A 80 13.72 -5.12 5.28
C VAL A 80 12.20 -5.24 5.26
N ILE A 81 11.55 -4.76 4.19
CA ILE A 81 10.08 -4.83 4.08
C ILE A 81 9.58 -6.27 4.11
N ARG A 82 10.24 -7.18 3.39
CA ARG A 82 9.89 -8.61 3.39
C ARG A 82 10.05 -9.24 4.78
N ARG A 83 11.15 -8.95 5.48
CA ARG A 83 11.38 -9.43 6.85
C ARG A 83 10.24 -9.00 7.78
N GLU A 84 9.89 -7.72 7.77
CA GLU A 84 8.81 -7.23 8.65
C GLU A 84 7.43 -7.80 8.25
N LEU A 85 7.16 -8.02 6.95
CA LEU A 85 5.92 -8.68 6.52
C LEU A 85 5.86 -10.16 6.95
N GLU A 86 6.98 -10.87 6.92
CA GLU A 86 7.09 -12.24 7.44
C GLU A 86 6.86 -12.31 8.94
N GLU A 87 7.48 -11.41 9.72
CA GLU A 87 7.30 -11.30 11.17
C GLU A 87 5.83 -10.99 11.54
N LEU A 88 5.14 -10.21 10.71
CA LEU A 88 3.71 -9.91 10.87
C LEU A 88 2.79 -11.03 10.36
N GLY A 89 3.33 -12.07 9.71
CA GLY A 89 2.55 -13.16 9.11
C GLY A 89 1.72 -12.73 7.90
N VAL A 90 2.13 -11.67 7.20
CA VAL A 90 1.42 -11.13 6.04
C VAL A 90 1.96 -11.72 4.75
N GLY A 91 1.09 -12.36 3.97
CA GLY A 91 1.44 -12.87 2.65
C GLY A 91 1.76 -11.74 1.65
N TYR A 92 2.85 -11.92 0.89
CA TYR A 92 3.29 -10.95 -0.10
C TYR A 92 3.82 -11.60 -1.38
N ARG A 93 3.89 -10.81 -2.46
CA ARG A 93 4.47 -11.17 -3.74
C ARG A 93 5.73 -10.33 -4.01
N TRP A 94 6.81 -11.02 -4.36
CA TRP A 94 8.10 -10.45 -4.76
C TRP A 94 8.78 -11.42 -5.76
N PRO A 95 9.54 -10.93 -6.75
CA PRO A 95 9.76 -9.53 -7.12
C PRO A 95 8.62 -8.95 -7.97
N VAL A 96 8.30 -7.67 -7.77
CA VAL A 96 7.43 -6.87 -8.65
C VAL A 96 8.23 -5.67 -9.15
N ALA A 97 8.34 -5.46 -10.46
CA ALA A 97 9.16 -4.39 -11.03
C ALA A 97 10.61 -4.35 -10.47
N ARG A 98 11.25 -5.52 -10.40
CA ARG A 98 12.60 -5.79 -9.84
C ARG A 98 12.64 -5.85 -8.30
N THR A 99 12.39 -4.76 -7.60
CA THR A 99 12.58 -4.65 -6.13
C THR A 99 11.27 -4.47 -5.37
N GLY A 100 10.19 -4.10 -6.05
CA GLY A 100 8.87 -3.86 -5.47
C GLY A 100 8.26 -5.09 -4.79
N VAL A 101 7.47 -4.82 -3.74
CA VAL A 101 6.75 -5.80 -2.93
C VAL A 101 5.26 -5.44 -2.94
N VAL A 102 4.40 -6.44 -3.10
CA VAL A 102 2.94 -6.28 -2.99
C VAL A 102 2.41 -7.22 -1.93
N ALA A 103 1.89 -6.67 -0.83
CA ALA A 103 1.25 -7.42 0.24
C ALA A 103 -0.28 -7.38 0.10
N THR A 104 -0.97 -8.41 0.59
CA THR A 104 -2.44 -8.45 0.61
C THR A 104 -2.94 -8.87 1.98
N ILE A 105 -3.83 -8.08 2.57
CA ILE A 105 -4.40 -8.29 3.90
C ILE A 105 -5.93 -8.32 3.75
N GLY A 106 -6.58 -9.31 4.34
CA GLY A 106 -8.03 -9.47 4.33
C GLY A 106 -8.50 -10.72 3.61
N SER A 107 -9.78 -10.74 3.19
CA SER A 107 -10.46 -11.91 2.65
C SER A 107 -10.14 -12.24 1.19
N GLY A 108 -9.46 -11.34 0.46
CA GLY A 108 -9.23 -11.48 -0.99
C GLY A 108 -10.48 -11.27 -1.85
N SER A 109 -11.58 -10.77 -1.27
CA SER A 109 -12.83 -10.45 -1.96
C SER A 109 -13.12 -8.94 -1.93
N PRO A 110 -13.88 -8.40 -2.90
CA PRO A 110 -14.21 -6.98 -2.94
C PRO A 110 -15.07 -6.55 -1.73
N PRO A 111 -15.03 -5.26 -1.34
CA PRO A 111 -14.28 -4.16 -1.95
C PRO A 111 -12.78 -4.17 -1.60
N PHE A 112 -11.95 -3.69 -2.53
CA PHE A 112 -10.49 -3.58 -2.35
C PHE A 112 -10.05 -2.14 -2.11
N VAL A 113 -9.08 -1.96 -1.22
CA VAL A 113 -8.39 -0.69 -0.99
C VAL A 113 -6.89 -0.92 -1.18
N ALA A 114 -6.23 -0.06 -1.95
CA ALA A 114 -4.79 -0.12 -2.18
C ALA A 114 -4.08 1.04 -1.49
N LEU A 115 -3.01 0.72 -0.75
CA LEU A 115 -2.08 1.69 -0.19
C LEU A 115 -0.74 1.55 -0.93
N ARG A 116 -0.15 2.67 -1.35
CA ARG A 116 1.13 2.71 -2.06
C ARG A 116 2.14 3.54 -1.26
N ALA A 117 3.35 3.03 -1.18
CA ALA A 117 4.53 3.76 -0.70
C ALA A 117 5.70 3.47 -1.65
N ASP A 118 6.49 4.50 -1.95
CA ASP A 118 7.71 4.39 -2.76
C ASP A 118 8.92 4.15 -1.84
N MET A 119 9.96 3.48 -2.34
CA MET A 119 11.10 2.99 -1.54
C MET A 119 12.43 3.64 -1.92
N ASP A 120 12.50 4.31 -3.06
CA ASP A 120 13.74 4.84 -3.63
C ASP A 120 14.20 6.12 -2.93
N ALA A 121 15.52 6.25 -2.81
CA ALA A 121 16.18 7.46 -2.34
C ALA A 121 16.75 8.27 -3.50
N LEU A 122 17.12 9.52 -3.19
CA LEU A 122 17.76 10.42 -4.13
C LEU A 122 19.29 10.41 -3.96
N PRO A 123 20.08 10.60 -5.04
CA PRO A 123 21.54 10.68 -4.99
C PRO A 123 22.00 12.04 -4.45
N ILE A 124 21.73 12.32 -3.19
CA ILE A 124 22.05 13.59 -2.53
C ILE A 124 22.83 13.31 -1.25
N GLN A 125 23.90 14.07 -1.02
CA GLN A 125 24.65 14.00 0.22
C GLN A 125 23.83 14.58 1.37
N GLN A 126 23.52 13.75 2.38
CA GLN A 126 22.88 14.23 3.59
C GLN A 126 23.85 15.07 4.43
N LEU A 127 23.50 16.33 4.68
CA LEU A 127 24.21 17.19 5.62
C LEU A 127 23.81 16.84 7.06
N ARG A 128 24.74 16.29 7.84
CA ARG A 128 24.57 16.16 9.29
C ARG A 128 25.27 17.33 9.99
N ARG A 129 24.50 18.22 10.61
CA ARG A 129 25.06 19.24 11.51
C ARG A 129 25.56 18.54 12.77
N ILE A 130 26.86 18.29 12.84
CA ILE A 130 27.52 17.82 14.05
C ILE A 130 27.55 19.00 15.03
N ILE A 131 26.60 19.04 15.97
CA ILE A 131 26.73 19.92 17.13
C ILE A 131 27.72 19.23 18.07
N ARG A 132 28.97 19.70 18.08
CA ARG A 132 29.93 19.33 19.13
C ARG A 132 29.40 19.93 20.43
N LYS A 133 28.99 19.08 21.38
CA LYS A 133 28.74 19.49 22.76
C LYS A 133 30.05 19.77 23.47
#